data_AF-A0A9K3PW80-F1
#
_entry.id   AF-A0A9K3PW80-F1
#
_cell.length_a   1.000
_cell.length_b   1.000
_cell.length_c   1.000
_cell.angle_alpha   90.00
_cell.angle_beta   90.00
_cell.angle_gamma   90.00
#
_symmetry.space_group_name_H-M   'P 1'
#
loop_
_entity.id
_entity.type
_entity.pdbx_description
1 polymer ?
#
loop_
_entity_poly.entity_id
_entity_poly.type
_entity_poly.pdbx_seq_one_letter_code
_entity_poly.pdbx_strand_id
1 'polypeptide(L)'
;MHTVASDDDDDDPSLPSGVNGNGAEVRANNNGSPDQESVVRDDTTTIGALQRYMEINSQQDPRKKTRIMLTLCFAYIPDFTTDIFPYNHKVFVNSKRQHKPSRAVLKKEIQRRNPLLKGYKNRPTAYLLLMLAEEKFKLPNVDMDYLQRFLLEYKTDCENKIMGSTSDSCCDPPTATTTTTTTTTPTSTANATATPRMTTDDRLRLIEAFHSEKAKRKMLVTQGCLNLQESDARHSVIIALGDYFDTVSRVFNDETWVPTLTSLPDLHPDLADARELPLKEYRTTRATVKEIHTEMTNHLRAMVMKWEQSGNGGQQRSDDDEDWGTFDPDLVVDGGDDDRRNFLPEGNNAATKYYLLYFWHKLDKDGYLQMNLVKLPNRVKSSTSLTVSQSATKRPKTSDRQPDPVRQPDVLAARTMNARVGAEERRIGNEEVEERRIENDEIEERRIDRENEEVEERHIRNQERHTGNEETEERRIRNEDRHTGNEGFEERRIRMEERRIGIEERRIGMEERRLRNEEINTSTKLRMELTGKILQLDREMEAIGNPSNSLYGKLNKAKRKYEQLLDSSEGIIH
;
A
#
# COMPACT_ATOMS: atom_id res chain seq x y z
N MET A 1 55.39 18.32 51.65
CA MET A 1 55.67 19.76 51.49
C MET A 1 54.38 20.50 51.78
N HIS A 2 54.40 21.28 52.86
CA HIS A 2 53.47 22.33 53.35
C HIS A 2 51.96 22.22 53.05
N THR A 3 51.10 21.86 54.03
CA THR A 3 50.49 22.69 55.14
C THR A 3 49.60 23.82 54.59
N VAL A 4 48.34 24.03 54.97
CA VAL A 4 47.73 24.38 56.28
C VAL A 4 46.20 24.34 56.05
N ALA A 5 45.38 23.60 56.81
CA ALA A 5 44.66 24.00 58.06
C ALA A 5 43.49 24.98 57.79
N SER A 6 42.36 25.03 58.50
CA SER A 6 41.84 24.49 59.77
C SER A 6 40.33 24.80 59.76
N ASP A 7 39.45 23.92 60.24
CA ASP A 7 38.82 23.91 61.59
C ASP A 7 37.77 25.07 61.75
N ASP A 8 36.61 24.96 62.42
CA ASP A 8 36.29 24.38 63.73
C ASP A 8 34.73 24.24 63.88
N ASP A 9 34.31 23.19 64.59
CA ASP A 9 33.39 23.14 65.77
C ASP A 9 31.92 23.61 65.65
N ASP A 10 30.92 22.75 65.88
CA ASP A 10 30.39 22.13 67.12
C ASP A 10 29.18 22.90 67.71
N ASP A 11 28.34 22.13 68.42
CA ASP A 11 27.25 22.51 69.34
C ASP A 11 25.77 22.62 68.84
N ASP A 12 25.02 21.56 69.15
CA ASP A 12 23.62 21.54 69.66
C ASP A 12 23.54 22.42 70.96
N PRO A 13 22.41 22.95 71.51
CA PRO A 13 21.08 22.32 71.60
C PRO A 13 19.81 23.25 71.72
N SER A 14 18.65 22.60 71.86
CA SER A 14 17.46 22.99 72.67
C SER A 14 16.44 24.07 72.22
N LEU A 15 15.18 23.60 72.09
CA LEU A 15 13.82 24.14 72.43
C LEU A 15 13.71 25.50 73.16
N PRO A 16 12.59 26.30 73.09
CA PRO A 16 11.25 25.83 73.52
C PRO A 16 9.95 26.54 73.01
N SER A 17 8.83 25.87 73.34
CA SER A 17 7.52 26.37 73.86
C SER A 17 6.61 27.36 73.11
N GLY A 18 5.34 26.92 72.98
CA GLY A 18 4.13 27.71 73.33
C GLY A 18 3.38 28.37 72.17
N VAL A 19 2.06 28.62 72.20
CA VAL A 19 0.95 28.38 73.13
C VAL A 19 -0.34 28.85 72.40
N ASN A 20 -1.45 28.14 72.63
CA ASN A 20 -2.89 28.51 72.59
C ASN A 20 -3.59 29.14 71.37
N GLY A 21 -4.80 28.61 71.11
CA GLY A 21 -5.86 29.26 70.33
C GLY A 21 -7.15 28.43 70.29
N ASN A 22 -8.03 28.67 71.26
CA ASN A 22 -9.33 28.02 71.55
C ASN A 22 -10.36 27.99 70.41
N GLY A 23 -11.29 27.03 70.47
CA GLY A 23 -12.72 27.39 70.57
C GLY A 23 -13.73 26.54 69.77
N ALA A 24 -14.54 25.76 70.51
CA ALA A 24 -15.99 25.45 70.34
C ALA A 24 -16.47 24.80 69.01
N GLU A 25 -17.48 23.93 68.90
CA GLU A 25 -18.53 23.42 69.79
C GLU A 25 -19.21 22.22 69.06
N VAL A 26 -19.55 21.16 69.83
CA VAL A 26 -20.85 20.46 69.86
C VAL A 26 -21.52 20.01 68.54
N ARG A 27 -21.66 18.68 68.33
CA ARG A 27 -22.93 17.92 68.52
C ARG A 27 -22.77 16.41 68.22
N ALA A 28 -23.39 15.60 69.09
CA ALA A 28 -23.53 14.17 68.97
C ALA A 28 -24.59 13.76 67.92
N ASN A 29 -24.43 12.59 67.30
CA ASN A 29 -25.47 11.54 67.26
C ASN A 29 -25.01 10.26 66.53
N ASN A 30 -25.00 9.17 67.30
CA ASN A 30 -25.62 7.86 67.06
C ASN A 30 -25.74 7.21 65.66
N ASN A 31 -25.45 5.90 65.71
CA ASN A 31 -26.04 4.77 65.00
C ASN A 31 -25.31 4.19 63.77
N GLY A 32 -25.05 2.88 63.87
CA GLY A 32 -25.15 1.98 62.72
C GLY A 32 -23.89 1.21 62.37
N SER A 33 -23.55 0.20 63.19
CA SER A 33 -22.82 -0.97 62.69
C SER A 33 -23.81 -1.80 61.86
N PRO A 34 -23.44 -2.18 60.63
CA PRO A 34 -23.47 -3.61 60.34
C PRO A 34 -22.26 -4.08 59.51
N ASP A 35 -21.84 -5.29 59.85
CA ASP A 35 -21.28 -6.31 58.98
C ASP A 35 -19.97 -5.99 58.24
N GLN A 36 -18.87 -6.36 58.92
CA GLN A 36 -17.63 -6.73 58.27
C GLN A 36 -17.87 -8.00 57.43
N GLU A 37 -18.27 -7.81 56.17
CA GLU A 37 -18.02 -8.80 55.14
C GLU A 37 -16.50 -8.93 54.97
N SER A 38 -15.97 -10.09 55.34
CA SER A 38 -14.63 -10.51 54.99
C SER A 38 -14.53 -10.58 53.47
N VAL A 39 -14.06 -9.50 52.85
CA VAL A 39 -13.56 -9.52 51.48
C VAL A 39 -12.42 -10.51 51.44
N VAL A 40 -12.72 -11.73 51.01
CA VAL A 40 -11.73 -12.66 50.48
C VAL A 40 -11.09 -11.91 49.32
N ARG A 41 -9.92 -11.31 49.59
CA ARG A 41 -9.03 -10.84 48.52
C ARG A 41 -8.63 -12.08 47.77
N ASP A 42 -9.34 -12.31 46.67
CA ASP A 42 -8.92 -13.24 45.64
C ASP A 42 -7.52 -12.76 45.21
N ASP A 43 -6.49 -13.50 45.61
CA ASP A 43 -5.11 -13.36 45.12
C ASP A 43 -5.06 -13.84 43.64
N THR A 44 -5.97 -13.32 42.82
CA THR A 44 -5.95 -13.44 41.37
C THR A 44 -4.74 -12.67 40.89
N THR A 45 -3.62 -13.39 40.79
CA THR A 45 -2.49 -13.17 39.87
C THR A 45 -2.54 -11.80 39.21
N THR A 46 -1.87 -10.82 39.81
CA THR A 46 -1.83 -9.43 39.33
C THR A 46 -1.38 -9.40 37.87
N ILE A 47 -2.33 -9.34 36.93
CA ILE A 47 -2.01 -9.28 35.49
C ILE A 47 -1.12 -8.06 35.27
N GLY A 48 0.08 -8.30 34.74
CA GLY A 48 1.09 -7.28 34.47
C GLY A 48 0.58 -6.21 33.51
N ALA A 49 1.16 -5.01 33.60
CA ALA A 49 0.71 -3.87 32.79
C ALA A 49 0.96 -4.11 31.30
N LEU A 50 2.02 -4.84 30.95
CA LEU A 50 2.31 -5.22 29.57
C LEU A 50 1.27 -6.22 29.06
N GLN A 51 0.93 -7.23 29.87
CA GLN A 51 -0.09 -8.20 29.49
C GLN A 51 -1.45 -7.51 29.23
N ARG A 52 -1.87 -6.59 30.11
CA ARG A 52 -3.11 -5.81 29.89
C ARG A 52 -3.02 -4.94 28.64
N TYR A 53 -1.88 -4.27 28.40
CA TYR A 53 -1.67 -3.51 27.17
C TYR A 53 -1.85 -4.40 25.94
N MET A 54 -1.27 -5.59 25.97
CA MET A 54 -1.34 -6.53 24.86
C MET A 54 -2.74 -7.12 24.68
N GLU A 55 -3.51 -7.32 25.75
CA GLU A 55 -4.92 -7.74 25.70
C GLU A 55 -5.80 -6.63 25.12
N ILE A 56 -5.65 -5.38 25.57
CA ILE A 56 -6.38 -4.22 25.02
C ILE A 56 -6.05 -4.03 23.53
N ASN A 57 -4.79 -4.21 23.14
CA ASN A 57 -4.36 -4.09 21.75
C ASN A 57 -4.47 -5.42 20.96
N SER A 58 -4.91 -6.52 21.57
CA SER A 58 -5.05 -7.81 20.89
C SER A 58 -6.21 -7.85 19.91
N GLN A 59 -7.14 -6.90 20.01
CA GLN A 59 -8.12 -6.62 18.97
C GLN A 59 -7.50 -6.01 17.70
N GLN A 60 -6.21 -5.64 17.72
CA GLN A 60 -5.48 -5.14 16.54
C GLN A 60 -4.82 -6.28 15.76
N ASP A 61 -4.41 -5.98 14.51
CA ASP A 61 -3.69 -6.88 13.60
C ASP A 61 -2.63 -7.75 14.31
N PRO A 62 -2.74 -9.09 14.26
CA PRO A 62 -1.78 -10.02 14.86
C PRO A 62 -0.31 -9.73 14.51
N ARG A 63 -0.04 -9.22 13.30
CA ARG A 63 1.32 -8.85 12.87
C ARG A 63 1.89 -7.69 13.69
N LYS A 64 1.04 -6.73 14.04
CA LYS A 64 1.42 -5.57 14.86
C LYS A 64 1.69 -6.01 16.29
N LYS A 65 0.89 -6.92 16.83
CA LYS A 65 1.09 -7.57 18.14
C LYS A 65 2.47 -8.24 18.22
N THR A 66 2.78 -9.11 17.26
CA THR A 66 4.07 -9.80 17.17
C THR A 66 5.23 -8.83 17.06
N ARG A 67 5.10 -7.78 16.24
CA ARG A 67 6.17 -6.78 16.07
C ARG A 67 6.48 -6.03 17.36
N ILE A 68 5.46 -5.62 18.11
CA ILE A 68 5.63 -4.92 19.39
C ILE A 68 6.34 -5.84 20.39
N MET A 69 5.89 -7.09 20.52
CA MET A 69 6.50 -8.04 21.45
C MET A 69 7.96 -8.36 21.11
N LEU A 70 8.28 -8.63 19.84
CA LEU A 70 9.66 -8.89 19.43
C LEU A 70 10.58 -7.67 19.68
N THR A 71 10.04 -6.46 19.55
CA THR A 71 10.77 -5.23 19.88
C THR A 71 11.07 -5.13 21.37
N LEU A 72 10.10 -5.50 22.23
CA LEU A 72 10.29 -5.52 23.68
C LEU A 72 11.27 -6.63 24.10
N CYS A 73 11.18 -7.81 23.51
CA CYS A 73 12.14 -8.89 23.75
C CYS A 73 13.57 -8.45 23.42
N PHE A 74 13.76 -7.76 22.29
CA PHE A 74 15.05 -7.19 21.90
C PHE A 74 15.56 -6.11 22.86
N ALA A 75 14.66 -5.34 23.48
CA ALA A 75 15.05 -4.28 24.41
C ALA A 75 15.41 -4.81 25.82
N TYR A 76 14.75 -5.86 26.29
CA TYR A 76 14.78 -6.25 27.70
C TYR A 76 15.28 -7.67 28.00
N ILE A 77 15.33 -8.58 27.02
CA ILE A 77 15.84 -9.94 27.24
C ILE A 77 17.33 -9.94 26.85
N PRO A 78 18.25 -10.17 27.81
CA PRO A 78 19.66 -10.29 27.51
C PRO A 78 19.89 -11.37 26.46
N ASP A 79 20.81 -11.11 25.53
CA ASP A 79 21.22 -12.07 24.49
C ASP A 79 20.12 -12.49 23.49
N PHE A 80 18.95 -11.84 23.52
CA PHE A 80 17.93 -12.07 22.49
C PHE A 80 18.41 -11.52 21.14
N THR A 81 18.61 -12.43 20.18
CA THR A 81 18.94 -12.07 18.81
C THR A 81 17.89 -12.64 17.87
N THR A 82 17.47 -11.86 16.87
CA THR A 82 16.60 -12.35 15.80
C THR A 82 17.37 -13.13 14.73
N ASP A 83 18.69 -13.25 14.88
CA ASP A 83 19.58 -13.89 13.91
C ASP A 83 19.67 -15.40 14.14
N ILE A 84 19.26 -15.88 15.32
CA ILE A 84 19.24 -17.31 15.67
C ILE A 84 17.88 -17.92 15.29
N PHE A 85 17.92 -19.04 14.59
CA PHE A 85 16.75 -19.86 14.28
C PHE A 85 16.09 -20.35 15.58
N PRO A 86 14.75 -20.31 15.73
CA PRO A 86 13.70 -20.10 14.73
C PRO A 86 13.17 -18.65 14.62
N TYR A 87 13.80 -17.68 15.29
CA TYR A 87 13.34 -16.28 15.31
C TYR A 87 13.71 -15.47 14.05
N ASN A 88 14.46 -16.10 13.15
CA ASN A 88 14.90 -15.54 11.87
C ASN A 88 13.73 -15.51 10.86
N HIS A 89 12.82 -14.55 11.03
CA HIS A 89 11.77 -14.32 10.06
C HIS A 89 12.32 -13.63 8.81
N LYS A 90 12.54 -14.42 7.76
CA LYS A 90 12.76 -13.92 6.37
C LYS A 90 11.67 -12.92 5.91
N VAL A 91 10.53 -12.87 6.60
CA VAL A 91 9.45 -11.87 6.43
C VAL A 91 9.92 -10.43 6.71
N PHE A 92 10.93 -10.22 7.58
CA PHE A 92 11.50 -8.89 7.82
C PHE A 92 12.72 -8.57 6.95
N VAL A 93 13.36 -9.58 6.34
CA VAL A 93 14.61 -9.42 5.56
C VAL A 93 14.35 -9.11 4.09
N ASN A 94 13.17 -9.44 3.56
CA ASN A 94 12.82 -9.16 2.16
C ASN A 94 12.50 -7.67 1.87
N SER A 95 12.45 -6.80 2.89
CA SER A 95 12.52 -5.35 2.68
C SER A 95 13.98 -4.94 2.48
N LYS A 96 14.40 -4.90 1.21
CA LYS A 96 15.73 -4.40 0.82
C LYS A 96 16.00 -3.05 1.53
N ARG A 97 17.04 -3.04 2.38
CA ARG A 97 17.52 -1.90 3.18
C ARG A 97 16.54 -1.38 4.24
N GLN A 98 16.18 -2.22 5.21
CA GLN A 98 16.04 -1.69 6.57
C GLN A 98 17.34 -1.99 7.31
N HIS A 99 18.15 -0.95 7.51
CA HIS A 99 19.11 -0.97 8.62
C HIS A 99 18.35 -1.45 9.84
N LYS A 100 18.83 -2.52 10.51
CA LYS A 100 18.44 -2.79 11.90
C LYS A 100 18.56 -1.44 12.60
N PRO A 101 17.46 -0.78 13.00
CA PRO A 101 17.56 0.54 13.58
C PRO A 101 18.41 0.34 14.83
N SER A 102 19.58 0.97 14.87
CA SER A 102 20.47 0.80 16.00
C SER A 102 19.71 1.15 17.28
N ARG A 103 20.15 0.64 18.43
CA ARG A 103 19.56 1.00 19.72
C ARG A 103 19.41 2.53 19.86
N ALA A 104 20.32 3.30 19.28
CA ALA A 104 20.26 4.76 19.20
C ALA A 104 19.16 5.31 18.26
N VAL A 105 18.88 4.68 17.12
CA VAL A 105 17.78 5.07 16.21
C VAL A 105 16.42 4.80 16.84
N LEU A 106 16.25 3.65 17.49
CA LEU A 106 15.03 3.35 18.25
C LEU A 106 14.85 4.35 19.40
N LYS A 107 15.93 4.69 20.12
CA LYS A 107 15.93 5.71 21.18
C LYS A 107 15.51 7.10 20.65
N LYS A 108 16.01 7.51 19.48
CA LYS A 108 15.59 8.78 18.83
C LYS A 108 14.13 8.76 18.39
N GLU A 109 13.62 7.65 17.88
CA GLU A 109 12.21 7.53 17.49
C GLU A 109 11.28 7.54 18.70
N ILE A 110 11.69 6.94 19.83
CA ILE A 110 10.98 7.02 21.12
C ILE A 110 10.97 8.46 21.64
N GLN A 111 12.10 9.17 21.57
CA GLN A 111 12.20 10.59 21.92
C GLN A 111 11.38 11.51 20.99
N ARG A 112 11.30 11.20 19.68
CA ARG A 112 10.45 11.94 18.73
C ARG A 112 8.97 11.79 19.07
N ARG A 113 8.59 10.65 19.64
CA ARG A 113 7.23 10.34 20.10
C ARG A 113 6.99 10.68 21.56
N ASN A 114 7.89 11.45 22.18
CA ASN A 114 7.89 11.70 23.62
C ASN A 114 6.51 12.20 24.12
N PRO A 115 5.90 11.50 25.09
CA PRO A 115 4.56 11.77 25.60
C PRO A 115 4.41 13.12 26.33
N LEU A 116 5.50 13.79 26.72
CA LEU A 116 5.44 15.11 27.36
C LEU A 116 5.01 16.24 26.42
N LEU A 117 4.97 16.01 25.10
CA LEU A 117 4.65 17.06 24.11
C LEU A 117 3.28 16.92 23.45
N LYS A 118 2.56 15.81 23.62
CA LYS A 118 1.20 15.64 23.07
C LYS A 118 0.33 14.88 24.06
N GLY A 119 -0.62 15.59 24.67
CA GLY A 119 -1.58 15.01 25.62
C GLY A 119 -2.38 13.88 24.98
N TYR A 120 -2.21 12.67 25.50
CA TYR A 120 -2.99 11.51 25.07
C TYR A 120 -3.99 11.10 26.14
N LYS A 121 -5.25 10.92 25.70
CA LYS A 121 -6.37 10.33 26.46
C LYS A 121 -6.26 8.80 26.66
N ASN A 122 -5.20 8.16 26.16
CA ASN A 122 -5.06 6.69 26.14
C ASN A 122 -3.87 6.22 27.01
N ARG A 123 -4.14 5.99 28.30
CA ARG A 123 -3.18 5.58 29.36
C ARG A 123 -2.23 4.41 28.99
N PRO A 124 -2.67 3.34 28.30
CA PRO A 124 -1.81 2.16 28.08
C PRO A 124 -0.63 2.43 27.13
N THR A 125 -0.83 3.22 26.08
CA THR A 125 0.22 3.54 25.09
C THR A 125 1.27 4.49 25.66
N ALA A 126 0.84 5.43 26.52
CA ALA A 126 1.75 6.29 27.26
C ALA A 126 2.63 5.47 28.22
N TYR A 127 2.07 4.45 28.87
CA TYR A 127 2.81 3.56 29.78
C TYR A 127 3.87 2.71 29.05
N LEU A 128 3.54 2.14 27.89
CA LEU A 128 4.53 1.42 27.06
C LEU A 128 5.69 2.32 26.61
N LEU A 129 5.39 3.57 26.23
CA LEU A 129 6.40 4.55 25.84
C LEU A 129 7.24 5.02 27.05
N LEU A 130 6.64 5.14 28.24
CA LEU A 130 7.35 5.39 29.50
C LEU A 130 8.31 4.26 29.86
N MET A 131 7.85 3.01 29.78
CA MET A 131 8.71 1.83 30.00
C MET A 131 9.92 1.86 29.06
N LEU A 132 9.71 2.17 27.78
CA LEU A 132 10.76 2.24 26.75
C LEU A 132 11.68 3.46 26.83
N ALA A 133 11.25 4.56 27.45
CA ALA A 133 11.98 5.82 27.49
C ALA A 133 13.01 5.90 28.63
N GLU A 134 12.80 5.17 29.73
CA GLU A 134 13.65 5.26 30.92
C GLU A 134 14.59 4.05 31.08
N GLU A 135 15.90 4.29 30.94
CA GLU A 135 16.97 3.27 31.10
C GLU A 135 17.03 2.60 32.48
N LYS A 136 16.29 3.10 33.46
CA LYS A 136 16.34 2.64 34.87
C LYS A 136 15.23 1.68 35.25
N PHE A 137 14.19 1.52 34.43
CA PHE A 137 13.08 0.63 34.77
C PHE A 137 13.40 -0.81 34.35
N LYS A 138 13.78 -1.62 35.35
CA LYS A 138 13.63 -3.07 35.25
C LYS A 138 12.13 -3.34 35.10
N LEU A 139 11.73 -4.04 34.04
CA LEU A 139 10.36 -4.54 33.93
C LEU A 139 10.02 -5.33 35.19
N PRO A 140 8.80 -5.17 35.75
CA PRO A 140 8.34 -6.04 36.82
C PRO A 140 8.49 -7.50 36.41
N ASN A 141 8.84 -8.38 37.36
CA ASN A 141 9.04 -9.81 37.08
C ASN A 141 7.83 -10.43 36.35
N VAL A 142 6.61 -9.99 36.67
CA VAL A 142 5.37 -10.44 36.01
C VAL A 142 5.37 -10.14 34.51
N ASP A 143 5.84 -8.95 34.09
CA ASP A 143 5.89 -8.57 32.68
C ASP A 143 7.07 -9.22 31.96
N MET A 144 8.19 -9.46 32.67
CA MET A 144 9.30 -10.27 32.16
C MET A 144 8.89 -11.71 31.90
N ASP A 145 8.16 -12.33 32.83
CA ASP A 145 7.63 -13.70 32.69
C ASP A 145 6.64 -13.79 31.53
N TYR A 146 5.84 -12.73 31.31
CA TYR A 146 4.95 -12.64 30.17
C TYR A 146 5.72 -12.58 28.83
N LEU A 147 6.78 -11.76 28.74
CA LEU A 147 7.64 -11.69 27.55
C LEU A 147 8.33 -13.03 27.25
N GLN A 148 8.85 -13.70 28.28
CA GLN A 148 9.49 -15.01 28.12
C GLN A 148 8.50 -16.09 27.66
N ARG A 149 7.28 -16.12 28.22
CA ARG A 149 6.20 -17.02 27.78
C ARG A 149 5.83 -16.76 26.32
N PHE A 150 5.66 -15.50 25.94
CA PHE A 150 5.37 -15.14 24.54
C PHE A 150 6.46 -15.62 23.58
N LEU A 151 7.75 -15.45 23.94
CA LEU A 151 8.84 -15.94 23.10
C LEU A 151 8.81 -17.46 22.95
N LEU A 152 8.55 -18.20 24.03
CA LEU A 152 8.50 -19.65 23.98
C LEU A 152 7.34 -20.15 23.11
N GLU A 153 6.17 -19.55 23.23
CA GLU A 153 5.00 -19.83 22.38
C GLU A 153 5.33 -19.54 20.91
N TYR A 154 5.89 -18.36 20.63
CA TYR A 154 6.28 -17.97 19.29
C TYR A 154 7.33 -18.90 18.67
N LYS A 155 8.31 -19.35 19.47
CA LYS A 155 9.32 -20.33 19.08
C LYS A 155 8.67 -21.65 18.67
N THR A 156 7.78 -22.16 19.51
CA THR A 156 7.05 -23.43 19.30
C THR A 156 6.23 -23.38 18.02
N ASP A 157 5.51 -22.27 17.79
CA ASP A 157 4.73 -22.04 16.56
C ASP A 157 5.59 -22.06 15.29
N CYS A 158 6.80 -21.49 15.36
CA CYS A 158 7.72 -21.50 14.23
C CYS A 158 8.24 -22.92 13.95
N GLU A 159 8.67 -23.63 14.99
CA GLU A 159 9.15 -25.02 14.89
C GLU A 159 8.07 -25.95 14.33
N ASN A 160 6.82 -25.80 14.79
CA ASN A 160 5.68 -26.57 14.27
C ASN A 160 5.41 -26.31 12.78
N LYS A 161 5.49 -25.04 12.34
CA LYS A 161 5.32 -24.69 10.92
C LYS A 161 6.42 -25.29 10.05
N ILE A 162 7.64 -25.31 10.56
CA ILE A 162 8.78 -25.91 9.86
C ILE A 162 8.55 -27.43 9.75
N MET A 163 8.30 -28.11 10.86
CA MET A 163 8.07 -29.55 10.88
C MET A 163 6.91 -29.97 9.96
N GLY A 164 5.79 -29.24 10.00
CA GLY A 164 4.63 -29.48 9.13
C GLY A 164 4.89 -29.24 7.65
N SER A 165 5.78 -28.30 7.30
CA SER A 165 6.18 -28.09 5.90
C SER A 165 7.13 -29.17 5.34
N THR A 166 7.74 -29.98 6.21
CA THR A 166 8.65 -31.08 5.82
C THR A 166 7.91 -32.41 5.61
N SER A 167 6.74 -32.60 6.21
CA SER A 167 6.00 -33.87 6.13
C SER A 167 5.16 -34.04 4.85
N ASP A 168 4.99 -32.99 4.04
CA ASP A 168 4.25 -33.07 2.76
C ASP A 168 5.12 -33.52 1.57
N SER A 169 6.34 -33.99 1.85
CA SER A 169 7.28 -34.55 0.86
C SER A 169 7.50 -36.06 1.09
N CYS A 170 6.43 -36.86 1.07
CA CYS A 170 6.55 -38.32 0.96
C CYS A 170 6.47 -38.74 -0.51
N CYS A 171 7.62 -39.11 -1.04
CA CYS A 171 7.77 -39.94 -2.23
C CYS A 171 7.37 -41.38 -1.90
N ASP A 172 6.35 -41.92 -2.55
CA ASP A 172 6.24 -43.37 -2.73
C ASP A 172 7.11 -43.78 -3.93
N PRO A 173 7.96 -44.81 -3.81
CA PRO A 173 8.68 -45.38 -4.95
C PRO A 173 7.73 -46.18 -5.87
N PRO A 174 8.01 -46.28 -7.18
CA PRO A 174 7.12 -46.95 -8.12
C PRO A 174 7.22 -48.46 -7.91
N THR A 175 6.16 -49.07 -7.37
CA THR A 175 6.03 -50.53 -7.31
C THR A 175 5.10 -50.99 -8.43
N ALA A 176 5.60 -51.92 -9.23
CA ALA A 176 4.97 -52.44 -10.44
C ALA A 176 3.55 -52.97 -10.22
N THR A 177 2.64 -52.58 -11.11
CA THR A 177 1.24 -52.98 -11.18
C THR A 177 1.12 -54.46 -11.57
N THR A 178 0.57 -55.29 -10.67
CA THR A 178 -0.07 -56.56 -11.04
C THR A 178 -1.54 -56.48 -10.63
N THR A 179 -2.41 -56.65 -11.62
CA THR A 179 -3.87 -56.58 -11.51
C THR A 179 -4.39 -57.79 -10.73
N THR A 180 -5.03 -57.59 -9.58
CA THR A 180 -5.92 -58.61 -9.00
C THR A 180 -7.11 -57.92 -8.33
N THR A 181 -8.28 -58.18 -8.89
CA THR A 181 -9.58 -57.68 -8.48
C THR A 181 -10.04 -58.47 -7.24
N THR A 182 -10.15 -57.82 -6.09
CA THR A 182 -10.88 -58.36 -4.94
C THR A 182 -11.80 -57.29 -4.36
N THR A 183 -13.08 -57.58 -4.42
CA THR A 183 -14.18 -56.78 -3.89
C THR A 183 -14.23 -56.90 -2.37
N THR A 184 -13.84 -55.85 -1.67
CA THR A 184 -14.15 -55.67 -0.24
C THR A 184 -14.66 -54.26 0.01
N THR A 185 -15.85 -54.22 0.59
CA THR A 185 -16.63 -53.08 1.07
C THR A 185 -15.81 -52.19 2.02
N PRO A 186 -15.75 -50.85 1.85
CA PRO A 186 -15.07 -49.99 2.82
C PRO A 186 -16.05 -49.38 3.82
N THR A 187 -15.72 -49.58 5.10
CA THR A 187 -16.21 -48.80 6.23
C THR A 187 -15.68 -47.36 6.11
N SER A 188 -16.60 -46.40 6.17
CA SER A 188 -16.37 -44.97 5.97
C SER A 188 -15.46 -44.37 7.04
N THR A 189 -14.20 -44.13 6.69
CA THR A 189 -13.36 -43.12 7.35
C THR A 189 -13.38 -41.90 6.43
N ALA A 190 -13.81 -40.75 6.93
CA ALA A 190 -13.97 -39.53 6.15
C ALA A 190 -12.59 -39.03 5.67
N ASN A 191 -12.16 -39.51 4.51
CA ASN A 191 -10.99 -39.01 3.81
C ASN A 191 -11.26 -37.55 3.45
N ALA A 192 -10.46 -36.63 4.00
CA ALA A 192 -10.48 -35.23 3.60
C ALA A 192 -10.32 -35.17 2.08
N THR A 193 -11.38 -34.75 1.39
CA THR A 193 -11.39 -34.62 -0.07
C THR A 193 -10.27 -33.66 -0.46
N ALA A 194 -9.17 -34.21 -0.99
CA ALA A 194 -8.02 -33.41 -1.39
C ALA A 194 -8.49 -32.35 -2.38
N THR A 195 -8.20 -31.08 -2.09
CA THR A 195 -8.51 -29.99 -2.99
C THR A 195 -7.85 -30.26 -4.34
N PRO A 196 -8.59 -30.19 -5.46
CA PRO A 196 -8.02 -30.42 -6.78
C PRO A 196 -6.78 -29.56 -6.99
N ARG A 197 -5.67 -30.17 -7.40
CA ARG A 197 -4.44 -29.43 -7.72
C ARG A 197 -4.61 -28.73 -9.07
N MET A 198 -4.24 -27.45 -9.14
CA MET A 198 -4.31 -26.67 -10.37
C MET A 198 -3.36 -27.26 -11.44
N THR A 199 -3.90 -27.63 -12.59
CA THR A 199 -3.14 -28.20 -13.71
C THR A 199 -2.50 -27.11 -14.57
N THR A 200 -1.60 -27.49 -15.50
CA THR A 200 -1.02 -26.54 -16.46
C THR A 200 -2.09 -25.91 -17.37
N ASP A 201 -3.10 -26.67 -17.79
CA ASP A 201 -4.22 -26.13 -18.57
C ASP A 201 -5.05 -25.12 -17.78
N ASP A 202 -5.26 -25.36 -16.48
CA ASP A 202 -5.93 -24.39 -15.62
C ASP A 202 -5.11 -23.10 -15.52
N ARG A 203 -3.77 -23.19 -15.47
CA ARG A 203 -2.90 -22.00 -15.51
C ARG A 203 -3.00 -21.26 -16.85
N LEU A 204 -3.02 -21.98 -17.97
CA LEU A 204 -3.21 -21.37 -19.30
C LEU A 204 -4.58 -20.69 -19.43
N ARG A 205 -5.64 -21.34 -18.96
CA ARG A 205 -7.00 -20.78 -18.92
C ARG A 205 -7.05 -19.53 -18.05
N LEU A 206 -6.35 -19.54 -16.91
CA LEU A 206 -6.24 -18.36 -16.05
C LEU A 206 -5.48 -17.21 -16.72
N ILE A 207 -4.42 -17.51 -17.48
CA ILE A 207 -3.71 -16.52 -18.31
C ILE A 207 -4.65 -15.90 -19.34
N GLU A 208 -5.49 -16.70 -20.02
CA GLU A 208 -6.51 -16.16 -20.92
C GLU A 208 -7.54 -15.31 -20.17
N ALA A 209 -7.88 -15.66 -18.92
CA ALA A 209 -8.86 -14.92 -18.14
C ALA A 209 -8.32 -13.52 -17.77
N PHE A 210 -7.02 -13.41 -17.43
CA PHE A 210 -6.33 -12.13 -17.24
C PHE A 210 -6.42 -11.23 -18.47
N HIS A 211 -6.34 -11.82 -19.67
CA HIS A 211 -6.34 -11.10 -20.94
C HIS A 211 -7.73 -11.03 -21.61
N SER A 212 -8.78 -11.47 -20.93
CA SER A 212 -10.15 -11.31 -21.41
C SER A 212 -10.53 -9.82 -21.49
N GLU A 213 -11.34 -9.43 -22.47
CA GLU A 213 -11.81 -8.05 -22.63
C GLU A 213 -12.46 -7.49 -21.35
N LYS A 214 -13.20 -8.33 -20.62
CA LYS A 214 -13.81 -7.96 -19.34
C LYS A 214 -12.75 -7.61 -18.29
N ALA A 215 -11.71 -8.43 -18.18
CA ALA A 215 -10.61 -8.20 -17.23
C ALA A 215 -9.75 -7.00 -17.66
N LYS A 216 -9.40 -6.86 -18.94
CA LYS A 216 -8.64 -5.73 -19.48
C LYS A 216 -9.32 -4.39 -19.20
N ARG A 217 -10.63 -4.28 -19.45
CA ARG A 217 -11.41 -3.07 -19.12
C ARG A 217 -11.31 -2.71 -17.63
N LYS A 218 -11.44 -3.70 -16.75
CA LYS A 218 -11.31 -3.49 -15.30
C LYS A 218 -9.90 -3.07 -14.90
N MET A 219 -8.88 -3.67 -15.52
CA MET A 219 -7.50 -3.29 -15.29
C MET A 219 -7.24 -1.83 -15.71
N LEU A 220 -7.71 -1.41 -16.88
CA LEU A 220 -7.59 -0.03 -17.36
C LEU A 220 -8.24 0.96 -16.39
N VAL A 221 -9.44 0.66 -15.88
CA VAL A 221 -10.10 1.49 -14.85
C VAL A 221 -9.28 1.57 -13.56
N THR A 222 -8.56 0.52 -13.17
CA THR A 222 -7.65 0.56 -12.01
C THR A 222 -6.36 1.32 -12.27
N GLN A 223 -5.93 1.46 -13.52
CA GLN A 223 -4.70 2.16 -13.92
C GLN A 223 -4.95 3.62 -14.33
N GLY A 224 -6.20 4.00 -14.61
CA GLY A 224 -6.56 5.39 -14.90
C GLY A 224 -6.04 6.32 -13.80
N CYS A 225 -5.39 7.42 -14.22
CA CYS A 225 -5.06 8.54 -13.36
C CYS A 225 -6.37 9.06 -12.79
N LEU A 226 -6.59 8.81 -11.52
CA LEU A 226 -7.75 9.35 -10.84
C LEU A 226 -7.38 10.66 -10.20
N ASN A 227 -8.32 11.59 -10.22
CA ASN A 227 -8.24 12.75 -9.37
C ASN A 227 -8.38 12.34 -7.88
N LEU A 228 -8.04 13.25 -6.98
CA LEU A 228 -8.02 12.96 -5.54
C LEU A 228 -9.40 12.49 -5.02
N GLN A 229 -10.49 13.09 -5.49
CA GLN A 229 -11.86 12.71 -5.12
C GLN A 229 -12.23 11.31 -5.59
N GLU A 230 -11.87 10.96 -6.83
CA GLU A 230 -12.07 9.62 -7.36
C GLU A 230 -11.17 8.59 -6.68
N SER A 231 -9.98 8.98 -6.19
CA SER A 231 -9.12 8.13 -5.38
C SER A 231 -9.72 7.84 -3.99
N ASP A 232 -10.38 8.82 -3.37
CA ASP A 232 -11.10 8.64 -2.11
C ASP A 232 -12.39 7.84 -2.30
N ALA A 233 -13.13 8.10 -3.39
CA ALA A 233 -14.29 7.31 -3.80
C ALA A 233 -13.90 5.92 -4.33
N ARG A 234 -12.64 5.68 -4.71
CA ARG A 234 -12.20 4.40 -5.26
C ARG A 234 -12.41 3.26 -4.29
N HIS A 235 -12.26 3.48 -2.99
CA HIS A 235 -12.54 2.42 -2.03
C HIS A 235 -14.02 2.01 -2.05
N SER A 236 -14.96 2.96 -2.14
CA SER A 236 -16.39 2.60 -2.22
C SER A 236 -16.78 2.03 -3.58
N VAL A 237 -16.27 2.59 -4.68
CA VAL A 237 -16.60 2.17 -6.05
C VAL A 237 -15.92 0.87 -6.46
N ILE A 238 -14.65 0.64 -6.10
CA ILE A 238 -13.96 -0.63 -6.38
C ILE A 238 -14.59 -1.78 -5.58
N ILE A 239 -14.97 -1.52 -4.32
CA ILE A 239 -15.70 -2.52 -3.53
C ILE A 239 -17.04 -2.85 -4.19
N ALA A 240 -17.77 -1.86 -4.71
CA ALA A 240 -19.07 -2.07 -5.34
C ALA A 240 -18.97 -2.77 -6.71
N LEU A 241 -17.97 -2.44 -7.54
CA LEU A 241 -17.88 -2.91 -8.92
C LEU A 241 -17.04 -4.19 -9.08
N GLY A 242 -16.42 -4.69 -8.01
CA GLY A 242 -15.47 -5.79 -8.06
C GLY A 242 -14.14 -5.38 -8.69
N ASP A 243 -13.04 -5.85 -8.12
CA ASP A 243 -11.72 -5.53 -8.64
C ASP A 243 -11.33 -6.38 -9.87
N TYR A 244 -10.16 -6.08 -10.43
CA TYR A 244 -9.60 -6.81 -11.55
C TYR A 244 -9.53 -8.33 -11.28
N PHE A 245 -9.00 -8.73 -10.13
CA PHE A 245 -8.83 -10.14 -9.77
C PHE A 245 -10.16 -10.87 -9.54
N ASP A 246 -11.18 -10.18 -9.03
CA ASP A 246 -12.52 -10.72 -8.91
C ASP A 246 -13.14 -10.97 -10.29
N THR A 247 -12.96 -10.03 -11.21
CA THR A 247 -13.41 -10.19 -12.61
C THR A 247 -12.73 -11.37 -13.28
N VAL A 248 -11.43 -11.53 -13.10
CA VAL A 248 -10.67 -12.68 -13.63
C VAL A 248 -11.16 -13.99 -13.01
N SER A 249 -11.41 -14.03 -11.70
CA SER A 249 -11.96 -15.22 -11.03
C SER A 249 -13.33 -15.60 -11.58
N ARG A 250 -14.21 -14.62 -11.85
CA ARG A 250 -15.52 -14.86 -12.46
C ARG A 250 -15.42 -15.39 -13.89
N VAL A 251 -14.54 -14.78 -14.71
CA VAL A 251 -14.32 -15.23 -16.10
C VAL A 251 -13.73 -16.64 -16.11
N PHE A 252 -12.74 -16.93 -15.26
CA PHE A 252 -12.15 -18.26 -15.18
C PHE A 252 -13.17 -19.35 -14.85
N ASN A 253 -14.03 -19.09 -13.85
CA ASN A 253 -15.05 -20.03 -13.37
C ASN A 253 -16.30 -20.09 -14.26
N ASP A 254 -16.38 -19.31 -15.34
CA ASP A 254 -17.50 -19.33 -16.28
C ASP A 254 -17.41 -20.58 -17.18
N GLU A 255 -18.29 -21.55 -16.95
CA GLU A 255 -18.37 -22.81 -17.71
C GLU A 255 -18.66 -22.60 -19.21
N THR A 256 -19.31 -21.49 -19.56
CA THR A 256 -19.65 -21.17 -20.96
C THR A 256 -18.49 -20.50 -21.69
N TRP A 257 -17.51 -19.97 -20.96
CA TRP A 257 -16.33 -19.34 -21.52
C TRP A 257 -15.27 -20.41 -21.78
N VAL A 258 -15.05 -20.75 -23.06
CA VAL A 258 -14.02 -21.71 -23.49
C VAL A 258 -12.97 -20.95 -24.32
N PRO A 259 -11.89 -20.45 -23.71
CA PRO A 259 -10.87 -19.74 -24.46
C PRO A 259 -10.06 -20.71 -25.34
N THR A 260 -9.62 -20.21 -26.49
CA THR A 260 -8.72 -20.92 -27.40
C THR A 260 -7.28 -20.43 -27.19
N LEU A 261 -6.39 -21.36 -26.86
CA LEU A 261 -4.96 -21.12 -26.78
C LEU A 261 -4.43 -20.78 -28.17
N THR A 262 -3.66 -19.70 -28.30
CA THR A 262 -3.03 -19.32 -29.57
C THR A 262 -1.83 -20.23 -29.85
N SER A 263 -1.74 -20.73 -31.09
CA SER A 263 -0.58 -21.50 -31.58
C SER A 263 0.69 -20.63 -31.59
N LEU A 264 1.74 -21.12 -30.94
CA LEU A 264 3.05 -20.48 -30.77
C LEU A 264 4.17 -21.54 -30.89
N PRO A 265 4.36 -22.12 -32.10
CA PRO A 265 5.32 -23.21 -32.32
C PRO A 265 6.76 -22.80 -32.03
N ASP A 266 7.10 -21.53 -32.26
CA ASP A 266 8.45 -21.00 -32.06
C ASP A 266 8.79 -20.82 -30.58
N LEU A 267 7.79 -20.78 -29.68
CA LEU A 267 7.98 -20.51 -28.26
C LEU A 267 8.18 -21.79 -27.44
N HIS A 268 7.34 -22.81 -27.67
CA HIS A 268 7.44 -24.10 -26.97
C HIS A 268 6.68 -25.20 -27.74
N PRO A 269 7.17 -26.45 -27.81
CA PRO A 269 6.47 -27.55 -28.50
C PRO A 269 5.03 -27.78 -28.01
N ASP A 270 4.80 -27.72 -26.69
CA ASP A 270 3.44 -27.87 -26.12
C ASP A 270 2.48 -26.70 -26.43
N LEU A 271 2.99 -25.61 -27.00
CA LEU A 271 2.21 -24.46 -27.47
C LEU A 271 2.10 -24.45 -29.01
N ALA A 272 2.62 -25.46 -29.72
CA ALA A 272 2.64 -25.48 -31.18
C ALA A 272 1.23 -25.51 -31.78
N ASP A 273 0.30 -26.23 -31.15
CA ASP A 273 -1.07 -26.36 -31.63
C ASP A 273 -2.03 -25.46 -30.87
N ALA A 274 -2.96 -24.84 -31.61
CA ALA A 274 -4.09 -24.16 -31.00
C ALA A 274 -5.03 -25.20 -30.37
N ARG A 275 -5.46 -24.98 -29.14
CA ARG A 275 -6.39 -25.89 -28.44
C ARG A 275 -7.36 -25.14 -27.53
N GLU A 276 -8.54 -25.70 -27.35
CA GLU A 276 -9.52 -25.18 -26.41
C GLU A 276 -9.14 -25.52 -24.96
N LEU A 277 -9.43 -24.61 -24.04
CA LEU A 277 -9.13 -24.76 -22.62
C LEU A 277 -10.44 -24.76 -21.80
N PRO A 278 -11.26 -25.83 -21.83
CA PRO A 278 -12.51 -25.90 -21.08
C PRO A 278 -12.27 -25.88 -19.57
N LEU A 279 -13.29 -25.49 -18.80
CA LEU A 279 -13.21 -25.47 -17.34
C LEU A 279 -13.16 -26.90 -16.79
N LYS A 280 -12.08 -27.24 -16.07
CA LYS A 280 -11.93 -28.54 -15.37
C LYS A 280 -12.54 -28.47 -13.97
N GLU A 281 -12.25 -29.44 -13.11
CA GLU A 281 -12.74 -29.49 -11.73
C GLU A 281 -12.19 -28.34 -10.84
N TYR A 282 -11.03 -27.78 -11.19
CA TYR A 282 -10.44 -26.69 -10.43
C TYR A 282 -11.29 -25.41 -10.53
N ARG A 283 -11.59 -24.80 -9.38
CA ARG A 283 -12.25 -23.49 -9.27
C ARG A 283 -11.31 -22.55 -8.54
N THR A 284 -11.29 -21.30 -8.97
CA THR A 284 -10.45 -20.26 -8.37
C THR A 284 -11.30 -19.24 -7.62
N THR A 285 -10.68 -18.52 -6.71
CA THR A 285 -11.26 -17.40 -5.95
C THR A 285 -10.41 -16.17 -6.20
N ARG A 286 -10.94 -14.97 -5.98
CA ARG A 286 -10.16 -13.72 -6.06
C ARG A 286 -8.80 -13.80 -5.33
N ALA A 287 -8.77 -14.39 -4.13
CA ALA A 287 -7.55 -14.51 -3.33
C ALA A 287 -6.52 -15.43 -4.00
N THR A 288 -6.96 -16.59 -4.50
CA THR A 288 -6.07 -17.55 -5.19
C THR A 288 -5.61 -17.02 -6.55
N VAL A 289 -6.47 -16.33 -7.32
CA VAL A 289 -6.07 -15.63 -8.56
C VAL A 289 -4.92 -14.66 -8.28
N LYS A 290 -5.03 -13.85 -7.22
CA LYS A 290 -4.01 -12.87 -6.85
C LYS A 290 -2.70 -13.54 -6.42
N GLU A 291 -2.78 -14.64 -5.68
CA GLU A 291 -1.63 -15.44 -5.27
C GLU A 291 -0.90 -16.02 -6.49
N ILE A 292 -1.64 -16.66 -7.40
CA ILE A 292 -1.10 -17.24 -8.63
C ILE A 292 -0.51 -16.15 -9.53
N HIS A 293 -1.18 -15.00 -9.68
CA HIS A 293 -0.64 -13.85 -10.44
C HIS A 293 0.70 -13.38 -9.87
N THR A 294 0.79 -13.27 -8.54
CA THR A 294 2.02 -12.86 -7.84
C THR A 294 3.13 -13.89 -8.06
N GLU A 295 2.80 -15.18 -7.96
CA GLU A 295 3.71 -16.30 -8.23
C GLU A 295 4.26 -16.23 -9.67
N MET A 296 3.37 -16.12 -10.67
CA MET A 296 3.76 -16.04 -12.09
C MET A 296 4.62 -14.80 -12.37
N THR A 297 4.26 -13.65 -11.80
CA THR A 297 5.02 -12.41 -11.96
C THR A 297 6.42 -12.50 -11.34
N ASN A 298 6.56 -13.20 -10.21
CA ASN A 298 7.87 -13.40 -9.59
C ASN A 298 8.77 -14.32 -10.43
N HIS A 299 8.22 -15.40 -10.97
CA HIS A 299 8.95 -16.26 -11.91
C HIS A 299 9.32 -15.51 -13.18
N LEU A 300 8.37 -14.80 -13.79
CA LEU A 300 8.60 -14.01 -14.99
C LEU A 300 9.68 -12.95 -14.77
N ARG A 301 9.69 -12.27 -13.62
CA ARG A 301 10.75 -11.31 -13.28
C ARG A 301 12.13 -11.98 -13.26
N ALA A 302 12.24 -13.19 -12.72
CA ALA A 302 13.51 -13.92 -12.73
C ALA A 302 13.92 -14.33 -14.15
N MET A 303 12.97 -14.77 -14.98
CA MET A 303 13.22 -15.12 -16.39
C MET A 303 13.71 -13.91 -17.19
N VAL A 304 12.98 -12.78 -17.11
CA VAL A 304 13.33 -11.54 -17.82
C VAL A 304 14.68 -11.00 -17.35
N MET A 305 14.98 -11.05 -16.06
CA MET A 305 16.31 -10.64 -15.57
C MET A 305 17.45 -11.46 -16.18
N LYS A 306 17.27 -12.79 -16.32
CA LYS A 306 18.29 -13.64 -16.96
C LYS A 306 18.37 -13.38 -18.48
N TRP A 307 17.23 -13.12 -19.13
CA TRP A 307 17.18 -12.78 -20.55
C TRP A 307 17.82 -11.42 -20.87
N GLU A 308 17.60 -10.40 -20.04
CA GLU A 308 18.32 -9.13 -20.16
C GLU A 308 19.82 -9.33 -19.92
N GLN A 309 20.20 -10.17 -18.94
CA GLN A 309 21.61 -10.51 -18.69
C GLN A 309 22.25 -11.29 -19.84
N SER A 310 21.49 -12.06 -20.62
CA SER A 310 22.05 -12.76 -21.78
C SER A 310 22.42 -11.83 -22.92
N GLY A 311 22.08 -10.54 -22.88
CA GLY A 311 22.34 -9.60 -23.97
C GLY A 311 21.37 -9.72 -25.15
N ASN A 312 20.40 -10.63 -25.09
CA ASN A 312 19.28 -10.68 -26.04
C ASN A 312 18.18 -9.65 -25.71
N GLY A 313 18.27 -9.06 -24.52
CA GLY A 313 17.46 -7.95 -24.06
C GLY A 313 17.64 -6.65 -24.85
N GLY A 314 16.64 -5.77 -24.75
CA GLY A 314 16.66 -4.46 -25.41
C GLY A 314 17.72 -3.49 -24.86
N GLN A 315 18.33 -3.83 -23.73
CA GLN A 315 19.49 -3.11 -23.21
C GLN A 315 20.76 -3.60 -23.90
N GLN A 316 21.19 -2.87 -24.94
CA GLN A 316 22.53 -3.05 -25.50
C GLN A 316 23.59 -2.88 -24.40
N ARG A 317 24.42 -3.91 -24.24
CA ARG A 317 25.59 -3.89 -23.36
C ARG A 317 26.50 -2.71 -23.74
N SER A 318 26.94 -1.94 -22.75
CA SER A 318 28.20 -1.21 -22.91
C SER A 318 29.34 -2.19 -22.67
N ASP A 319 30.32 -2.22 -23.56
CA ASP A 319 31.46 -3.17 -23.50
C ASP A 319 32.25 -3.12 -22.17
N ASP A 320 32.06 -2.08 -21.36
CA ASP A 320 32.82 -1.82 -20.14
C ASP A 320 32.15 -2.29 -18.82
N ASP A 321 30.99 -2.96 -18.88
CA ASP A 321 30.18 -3.24 -17.69
C ASP A 321 30.57 -4.60 -17.04
N GLU A 322 31.65 -4.61 -16.24
CA GLU A 322 32.25 -5.80 -15.58
C GLU A 322 31.26 -6.59 -14.69
N ASP A 323 30.18 -5.97 -14.22
CA ASP A 323 29.19 -6.56 -13.31
C ASP A 323 28.22 -7.56 -13.98
N TRP A 324 28.27 -7.72 -15.30
CA TRP A 324 27.19 -8.37 -16.06
C TRP A 324 27.41 -9.83 -16.45
N GLY A 325 28.49 -10.46 -15.99
CA GLY A 325 28.78 -11.85 -16.31
C GLY A 325 29.16 -12.06 -17.78
N THR A 326 29.88 -13.15 -18.03
CA THR A 326 30.36 -13.48 -19.38
C THR A 326 29.18 -13.80 -20.29
N PHE A 327 29.03 -13.05 -21.39
CA PHE A 327 28.15 -13.47 -22.49
C PHE A 327 28.67 -14.80 -23.00
N ASP A 328 27.81 -15.82 -23.06
CA ASP A 328 28.13 -17.08 -23.71
C ASP A 328 27.53 -17.04 -25.12
N PRO A 329 28.34 -16.80 -26.17
CA PRO A 329 27.86 -16.76 -27.54
C PRO A 329 27.20 -18.08 -27.96
N ASP A 330 27.58 -19.20 -27.32
CA ASP A 330 27.04 -20.53 -27.65
C ASP A 330 25.60 -20.72 -27.14
N LEU A 331 25.13 -19.86 -26.21
CA LEU A 331 23.74 -19.83 -25.75
C LEU A 331 22.82 -19.00 -26.66
N VAL A 332 23.39 -18.16 -27.53
CA VAL A 332 22.64 -17.42 -28.54
C VAL A 332 22.52 -18.30 -29.77
N VAL A 333 21.38 -18.98 -29.88
CA VAL A 333 21.10 -19.82 -31.04
C VAL A 333 21.05 -18.92 -32.28
N ASP A 334 21.95 -19.17 -33.23
CA ASP A 334 22.15 -18.45 -34.51
C ASP A 334 20.94 -18.49 -35.48
N GLY A 335 19.75 -18.84 -35.00
CA GLY A 335 18.64 -19.32 -35.82
C GLY A 335 17.33 -18.58 -35.64
N GLY A 336 17.28 -17.28 -35.36
CA GLY A 336 16.04 -16.47 -35.40
C GLY A 336 14.88 -16.90 -34.48
N ASP A 337 15.06 -17.97 -33.71
CA ASP A 337 14.07 -18.57 -32.83
C ASP A 337 14.00 -17.82 -31.51
N ASP A 338 12.81 -17.81 -30.93
CA ASP A 338 12.54 -17.23 -29.62
C ASP A 338 13.27 -17.98 -28.50
N ASP A 339 14.32 -17.38 -27.97
CA ASP A 339 15.20 -17.98 -26.98
C ASP A 339 14.64 -17.91 -25.54
N ARG A 340 13.46 -17.31 -25.33
CA ARG A 340 12.85 -17.15 -24.00
C ARG A 340 12.72 -18.48 -23.24
N ARG A 341 12.60 -19.60 -23.96
CA ARG A 341 12.54 -20.96 -23.40
C ARG A 341 13.77 -21.35 -22.59
N ASN A 342 14.95 -20.81 -22.94
CA ASN A 342 16.21 -21.11 -22.26
C ASN A 342 16.26 -20.55 -20.84
N PHE A 343 15.34 -19.63 -20.50
CA PHE A 343 15.29 -18.97 -19.20
C PHE A 343 14.25 -19.55 -18.25
N LEU A 344 13.57 -20.63 -18.63
CA LEU A 344 12.62 -21.32 -17.74
C LEU A 344 13.31 -21.76 -16.43
N PRO A 345 12.62 -21.68 -15.27
CA PRO A 345 13.21 -22.09 -14.00
C PRO A 345 13.63 -23.57 -14.02
N GLU A 346 14.92 -23.82 -13.84
CA GLU A 346 15.50 -25.16 -13.74
C GLU A 346 14.88 -25.95 -12.56
N GLY A 347 14.64 -27.25 -12.76
CA GLY A 347 14.14 -28.19 -11.76
C GLY A 347 13.26 -29.29 -12.34
N ASN A 348 12.88 -30.26 -11.51
CA ASN A 348 12.07 -31.45 -11.90
C ASN A 348 10.73 -31.13 -12.59
N ASN A 349 10.31 -29.86 -12.58
CA ASN A 349 9.06 -29.36 -13.16
C ASN A 349 9.27 -28.36 -14.29
N ALA A 350 10.44 -28.30 -14.94
CA ALA A 350 10.68 -27.37 -16.04
C ALA A 350 9.67 -27.59 -17.20
N ALA A 351 9.41 -28.86 -17.53
CA ALA A 351 8.43 -29.25 -18.56
C ALA A 351 6.99 -28.81 -18.25
N THR A 352 6.63 -28.60 -16.99
CA THR A 352 5.26 -28.18 -16.63
C THR A 352 5.08 -26.66 -16.57
N LYS A 353 6.17 -25.90 -16.73
CA LYS A 353 6.22 -24.44 -16.54
C LYS A 353 6.17 -23.63 -17.83
N TYR A 354 5.94 -24.24 -19.00
CA TYR A 354 5.83 -23.51 -20.27
C TYR A 354 4.69 -22.46 -20.29
N TYR A 355 3.70 -22.57 -19.40
CA TYR A 355 2.68 -21.53 -19.20
C TYR A 355 3.28 -20.17 -18.83
N LEU A 356 4.48 -20.11 -18.25
CA LEU A 356 5.18 -18.86 -17.98
C LEU A 356 5.65 -18.15 -19.26
N LEU A 357 6.08 -18.92 -20.27
CA LEU A 357 6.39 -18.38 -21.59
C LEU A 357 5.13 -17.82 -22.25
N TYR A 358 4.02 -18.55 -22.15
CA TYR A 358 2.73 -18.08 -22.65
C TYR A 358 2.28 -16.78 -21.96
N PHE A 359 2.45 -16.71 -20.64
CA PHE A 359 2.15 -15.52 -19.86
C PHE A 359 3.00 -14.33 -20.28
N TRP A 360 4.31 -14.54 -20.47
CA TRP A 360 5.20 -13.52 -21.02
C TRP A 360 4.71 -13.03 -22.38
N HIS A 361 4.48 -13.95 -23.33
CA HIS A 361 4.02 -13.62 -24.67
C HIS A 361 2.75 -12.76 -24.65
N LYS A 362 1.74 -13.10 -23.84
CA LYS A 362 0.50 -12.33 -23.72
C LYS A 362 0.74 -10.92 -23.15
N LEU A 363 1.55 -10.81 -22.10
CA LEU A 363 1.89 -9.51 -21.51
C LEU A 363 2.65 -8.61 -22.48
N ASP A 364 3.54 -9.18 -23.28
CA ASP A 364 4.32 -8.46 -24.28
C ASP A 364 3.43 -7.99 -25.44
N LYS A 365 2.62 -8.90 -25.99
CA LYS A 365 1.64 -8.61 -27.06
C LYS A 365 0.65 -7.50 -26.69
N ASP A 366 0.21 -7.49 -25.43
CA ASP A 366 -0.75 -6.49 -24.93
C ASP A 366 -0.07 -5.21 -24.38
N GLY A 367 1.27 -5.11 -24.41
CA GLY A 367 2.01 -3.95 -23.89
C GLY A 367 2.00 -3.81 -22.37
N TYR A 368 1.64 -4.87 -21.64
CA TYR A 368 1.54 -4.90 -20.18
C TYR A 368 2.79 -5.46 -19.49
N LEU A 369 3.79 -5.89 -20.24
CA LEU A 369 5.03 -6.46 -19.69
C LEU A 369 5.72 -5.46 -18.74
N GLN A 370 5.93 -4.21 -19.17
CA GLN A 370 6.54 -3.19 -18.33
C GLN A 370 5.73 -2.89 -17.05
N MET A 371 4.40 -2.86 -17.17
CA MET A 371 3.49 -2.61 -16.04
C MET A 371 3.54 -3.73 -14.98
N ASN A 372 3.69 -4.98 -15.40
CA ASN A 372 3.82 -6.11 -14.47
C ASN A 372 5.25 -6.21 -13.90
N LEU A 373 6.23 -5.59 -14.56
CA LEU A 373 7.65 -5.63 -14.20
C LEU A 373 8.20 -4.32 -13.61
N VAL A 374 7.38 -3.33 -13.24
CA VAL A 374 7.77 -1.98 -12.74
C VAL A 374 8.86 -1.96 -11.66
N LYS A 375 9.08 -3.08 -10.96
CA LYS A 375 10.16 -3.29 -9.97
C LYS A 375 11.49 -3.78 -10.55
N LEU A 376 11.71 -3.74 -11.87
CA LEU A 376 13.05 -3.93 -12.40
C LEU A 376 13.95 -2.82 -11.85
N PRO A 377 15.15 -3.14 -11.35
CA PRO A 377 16.10 -2.12 -10.88
C PRO A 377 16.30 -1.06 -11.97
N ASN A 378 16.50 0.21 -11.60
CA ASN A 378 16.66 1.29 -12.59
C ASN A 378 17.78 1.01 -13.61
N ARG A 379 18.80 0.19 -13.25
CA ARG A 379 19.84 -0.27 -14.19
C ARG A 379 19.31 -1.20 -15.31
N VAL A 380 18.19 -1.89 -15.09
CA VAL A 380 17.55 -2.84 -16.02
C VAL A 380 16.34 -2.21 -16.74
N LYS A 381 15.98 -0.97 -16.39
CA LYS A 381 14.92 -0.27 -17.12
C LYS A 381 15.51 0.21 -18.44
N SER A 382 14.97 -0.26 -19.55
CA SER A 382 15.28 0.30 -20.86
C SER A 382 15.13 1.82 -20.80
N SER A 383 16.12 2.54 -21.32
CA SER A 383 16.10 4.00 -21.49
C SER A 383 15.05 4.48 -22.49
N THR A 384 14.06 3.65 -22.82
CA THR A 384 12.82 4.05 -23.47
C THR A 384 11.96 4.73 -22.42
N SER A 385 12.27 5.98 -22.09
CA SER A 385 11.16 6.92 -21.93
C SER A 385 10.33 6.82 -23.21
N LEU A 386 9.01 6.71 -23.08
CA LEU A 386 8.08 7.00 -24.15
C LEU A 386 8.21 8.49 -24.52
N THR A 387 9.36 8.87 -25.10
CA THR A 387 9.56 10.12 -25.80
C THR A 387 9.79 9.75 -27.25
N VAL A 388 8.85 10.19 -28.06
CA VAL A 388 8.99 10.30 -29.50
C VAL A 388 10.38 10.86 -29.84
N SER A 389 11.08 10.09 -30.67
CA SER A 389 12.39 10.32 -31.26
C SER A 389 12.87 11.79 -31.27
N GLN A 390 13.93 12.09 -30.51
CA GLN A 390 14.91 13.11 -30.88
C GLN A 390 16.31 12.49 -30.84
N SER A 391 16.73 12.00 -31.99
CA SER A 391 18.09 11.56 -32.25
C SER A 391 19.05 12.76 -32.25
N ALA A 392 19.90 12.85 -31.24
CA ALA A 392 21.15 13.60 -31.29
C ALA A 392 22.29 12.68 -30.83
N THR A 393 22.78 11.86 -31.76
CA THR A 393 23.99 11.05 -31.56
C THR A 393 25.22 11.94 -31.44
N LYS A 394 25.76 12.08 -30.23
CA LYS A 394 27.17 12.48 -30.04
C LYS A 394 28.06 11.30 -30.41
N ARG A 395 28.68 11.36 -31.60
CA ARG A 395 29.73 10.43 -32.02
C ARG A 395 30.98 10.61 -31.14
N PRO A 396 31.65 9.52 -30.71
CA PRO A 396 33.00 9.61 -30.16
C PRO A 396 34.00 9.94 -31.26
N LYS A 397 34.98 10.76 -30.88
CA LYS A 397 36.04 11.31 -31.73
C LYS A 397 37.12 10.24 -31.89
N THR A 398 37.06 9.46 -32.97
CA THR A 398 38.20 8.65 -33.43
C THR A 398 39.06 9.46 -34.40
N SER A 399 40.37 9.35 -34.18
CA SER A 399 41.47 10.05 -34.83
C SER A 399 41.65 9.69 -36.30
N ASP A 400 42.21 10.64 -37.05
CA ASP A 400 42.90 10.53 -38.34
C ASP A 400 42.15 9.88 -39.51
N ARG A 401 41.39 10.72 -40.23
CA ARG A 401 41.21 10.56 -41.67
C ARG A 401 41.29 11.92 -42.37
N GLN A 402 42.29 12.06 -43.23
CA GLN A 402 42.52 13.20 -44.12
C GLN A 402 41.28 13.47 -45.00
N PRO A 403 40.86 14.73 -45.18
CA PRO A 403 39.68 15.06 -45.98
C PRO A 403 40.01 15.25 -47.47
N ASP A 404 39.28 14.56 -48.34
CA ASP A 404 39.25 14.79 -49.79
C ASP A 404 38.52 16.12 -50.12
N PRO A 405 39.12 17.03 -50.91
CA PRO A 405 38.55 18.35 -51.16
C PRO A 405 37.85 18.44 -52.53
N VAL A 406 36.76 17.71 -52.77
CA VAL A 406 35.86 18.02 -53.91
C VAL A 406 34.42 17.59 -53.61
N ARG A 407 33.65 18.39 -52.86
CA ARG A 407 32.17 18.31 -52.87
C ARG A 407 31.55 19.70 -52.89
N GLN A 408 30.70 19.90 -53.89
CA GLN A 408 30.13 21.18 -54.31
C GLN A 408 29.21 21.80 -53.22
N PRO A 409 29.30 23.12 -52.98
CA PRO A 409 28.59 23.82 -51.90
C PRO A 409 27.05 23.89 -52.09
N ASP A 410 26.54 23.75 -53.30
CA ASP A 410 25.10 23.97 -53.58
C ASP A 410 24.18 22.86 -53.05
N VAL A 411 24.68 21.63 -52.91
CA VAL A 411 23.87 20.50 -52.40
C VAL A 411 23.68 20.58 -50.88
N LEU A 412 24.60 21.24 -50.16
CA LEU A 412 24.49 21.38 -48.71
C LEU A 412 23.36 22.34 -48.33
N ALA A 413 23.23 23.47 -49.03
CA ALA A 413 22.22 24.50 -48.73
C ALA A 413 20.78 23.99 -48.93
N ALA A 414 20.54 23.22 -50.00
CA ALA A 414 19.23 22.60 -50.24
C ALA A 414 18.87 21.58 -49.15
N ARG A 415 19.87 20.84 -48.63
CA ARG A 415 19.67 19.86 -47.56
C ARG A 415 19.35 20.51 -46.22
N THR A 416 19.94 21.67 -45.91
CA THR A 416 19.62 22.43 -44.70
C THR A 416 18.23 23.06 -44.75
N MET A 417 17.79 23.56 -45.91
CA MET A 417 16.43 24.10 -46.05
C MET A 417 15.37 23.01 -45.90
N ASN A 418 15.53 21.85 -46.54
CA ASN A 418 14.58 20.75 -46.42
C ASN A 418 14.51 20.20 -44.98
N ALA A 419 15.64 20.15 -44.28
CA ALA A 419 15.65 19.77 -42.86
C ALA A 419 14.90 20.77 -41.97
N ARG A 420 14.95 22.07 -42.31
CA ARG A 420 14.26 23.13 -41.56
C ARG A 420 12.74 23.11 -41.82
N VAL A 421 12.33 22.91 -43.06
CA VAL A 421 10.90 22.78 -43.43
C VAL A 421 10.29 21.55 -42.75
N GLY A 422 10.94 20.38 -42.82
CA GLY A 422 10.45 19.18 -42.14
C GLY A 422 10.50 19.25 -40.60
N ALA A 423 11.30 20.14 -40.01
CA ALA A 423 11.24 20.41 -38.57
C ALA A 423 10.03 21.29 -38.20
N GLU A 424 9.71 22.28 -39.03
CA GLU A 424 8.59 23.18 -38.80
C GLU A 424 7.24 22.48 -39.03
N GLU A 425 7.12 21.64 -40.06
CA GLU A 425 5.91 20.83 -40.29
C GLU A 425 5.62 19.88 -39.11
N ARG A 426 6.67 19.31 -38.50
CA ARG A 426 6.53 18.50 -37.27
C ARG A 426 6.15 19.34 -36.05
N ARG A 427 6.61 20.60 -35.98
CA ARG A 427 6.24 21.53 -34.90
C ARG A 427 4.75 21.86 -34.98
N ILE A 428 4.26 22.21 -36.17
CA ILE A 428 2.84 22.52 -36.42
C ILE A 428 1.97 21.28 -36.16
N GLY A 429 2.38 20.10 -36.64
CA GLY A 429 1.65 18.86 -36.38
C GLY A 429 1.56 18.51 -34.89
N ASN A 430 2.59 18.82 -34.10
CA ASN A 430 2.57 18.61 -32.65
C ASN A 430 1.68 19.64 -31.92
N GLU A 431 1.66 20.90 -32.37
CA GLU A 431 0.75 21.92 -31.83
C GLU A 431 -0.71 21.53 -32.07
N GLU A 432 -1.08 21.07 -33.27
CA GLU A 432 -2.45 20.61 -33.55
C GLU A 432 -2.86 19.39 -32.71
N VAL A 433 -1.93 18.47 -32.43
CA VAL A 433 -2.20 17.29 -31.58
C VAL A 433 -2.42 17.71 -30.13
N GLU A 434 -1.65 18.68 -29.63
CA GLU A 434 -1.82 19.17 -28.26
C GLU A 434 -3.11 19.99 -28.11
N GLU A 435 -3.48 20.81 -29.10
CA GLU A 435 -4.77 21.52 -29.12
C GLU A 435 -5.96 20.56 -29.08
N ARG A 436 -5.94 19.48 -29.88
CA ARG A 436 -6.98 18.43 -29.81
C ARG A 436 -6.99 17.69 -28.47
N ARG A 437 -5.83 17.57 -27.80
CA ARG A 437 -5.76 16.94 -26.48
C ARG A 437 -6.45 17.83 -25.44
N ILE A 438 -6.16 19.14 -25.46
CA ILE A 438 -6.80 20.13 -24.59
C ILE A 438 -8.31 20.16 -24.82
N GLU A 439 -8.76 20.18 -26.08
CA GLU A 439 -10.20 20.17 -26.41
C GLU A 439 -10.90 18.91 -25.88
N ASN A 440 -10.27 17.74 -26.01
CA ASN A 440 -10.82 16.49 -25.46
C ASN A 440 -10.89 16.50 -23.93
N ASP A 441 -9.87 17.05 -23.26
CA ASP A 441 -9.85 17.18 -21.80
C ASP A 441 -10.98 18.12 -21.32
N GLU A 442 -11.24 19.23 -22.02
CA GLU A 442 -12.37 20.14 -21.71
C GLU A 442 -13.74 19.50 -21.96
N ILE A 443 -13.87 18.64 -23.00
CA ILE A 443 -15.11 17.92 -23.28
C ILE A 443 -15.40 16.90 -22.17
N GLU A 444 -14.36 16.23 -21.69
CA GLU A 444 -14.47 15.23 -20.62
C GLU A 444 -14.80 15.90 -19.28
N GLU A 445 -14.19 17.04 -18.96
CA GLU A 445 -14.53 17.84 -17.78
C GLU A 445 -16.01 18.26 -17.80
N ARG A 446 -16.50 18.78 -18.94
CA ARG A 446 -17.93 19.10 -19.14
C ARG A 446 -18.86 17.89 -19.08
N ARG A 447 -18.36 16.67 -19.32
CA ARG A 447 -19.13 15.43 -19.18
C ARG A 447 -19.26 15.07 -17.70
N ILE A 448 -18.16 15.14 -16.96
CA ILE A 448 -18.11 14.87 -15.52
C ILE A 448 -18.99 15.84 -14.74
N ASP A 449 -18.96 17.13 -15.07
CA ASP A 449 -19.81 18.13 -14.40
C ASP A 449 -21.31 17.84 -14.57
N ARG A 450 -21.74 17.42 -15.76
CA ARG A 450 -23.12 17.01 -16.02
C ARG A 450 -23.51 15.75 -15.26
N GLU A 451 -22.62 14.75 -15.21
CA GLU A 451 -22.88 13.52 -14.44
C GLU A 451 -22.99 13.83 -12.94
N ASN A 452 -22.17 14.74 -12.41
CA ASN A 452 -22.25 15.18 -11.02
C ASN A 452 -23.56 15.92 -10.72
N GLU A 453 -24.00 16.83 -11.59
CA GLU A 453 -25.27 17.53 -11.48
C GLU A 453 -26.46 16.54 -11.48
N GLU A 454 -26.45 15.54 -12.37
CA GLU A 454 -27.47 14.47 -12.40
C GLU A 454 -27.49 13.59 -11.14
N VAL A 455 -26.32 13.36 -10.53
CA VAL A 455 -26.21 12.62 -9.26
C VAL A 455 -26.77 13.46 -8.11
N GLU A 456 -26.44 14.74 -8.06
CA GLU A 456 -26.97 15.68 -7.05
C GLU A 456 -28.49 15.80 -7.16
N GLU A 457 -29.05 15.97 -8.36
CA GLU A 457 -30.50 15.98 -8.56
C GLU A 457 -31.16 14.65 -8.13
N ARG A 458 -30.53 13.50 -8.42
CA ARG A 458 -31.04 12.20 -7.96
C ARG A 458 -31.02 12.11 -6.43
N HIS A 459 -30.01 12.66 -5.78
CA HIS A 459 -29.93 12.69 -4.33
C HIS A 459 -31.05 13.56 -3.75
N ILE A 460 -31.27 14.76 -4.29
CA ILE A 460 -32.36 15.66 -3.89
C ILE A 460 -33.72 14.98 -4.07
N ARG A 461 -34.00 14.39 -5.25
CA ARG A 461 -35.26 13.66 -5.51
C ARG A 461 -35.48 12.49 -4.55
N ASN A 462 -34.43 11.76 -4.19
CA ASN A 462 -34.54 10.67 -3.21
C ASN A 462 -34.79 11.20 -1.79
N GLN A 463 -34.17 12.32 -1.43
CA GLN A 463 -34.41 12.97 -0.14
C GLN A 463 -35.85 13.48 -0.01
N GLU A 464 -36.39 14.12 -1.05
CA GLU A 464 -37.80 14.56 -1.11
C GLU A 464 -38.79 13.40 -1.01
N ARG A 465 -38.48 12.24 -1.63
CA ARG A 465 -39.30 11.03 -1.47
C ARG A 465 -39.27 10.49 -0.04
N HIS A 466 -38.12 10.56 0.63
CA HIS A 466 -38.00 10.13 2.02
C HIS A 466 -38.79 11.04 2.97
N THR A 467 -38.70 12.37 2.80
CA THR A 467 -39.46 13.32 3.64
C THR A 467 -40.96 13.20 3.40
N GLY A 468 -41.40 13.02 2.14
CA GLY A 468 -42.80 12.77 1.82
C GLY A 468 -43.37 11.50 2.46
N ASN A 469 -42.57 10.42 2.48
CA ASN A 469 -42.95 9.17 3.13
C ASN A 469 -43.04 9.31 4.66
N GLU A 470 -42.12 10.05 5.29
CA GLU A 470 -42.15 10.36 6.72
C GLU A 470 -43.41 11.14 7.11
N GLU A 471 -43.82 12.15 6.32
CA GLU A 471 -45.07 12.88 6.56
C GLU A 471 -46.32 12.00 6.48
N THR A 472 -46.37 11.06 5.53
CA THR A 472 -47.47 10.08 5.44
C THR A 472 -47.50 9.13 6.63
N GLU A 473 -46.35 8.64 7.09
CA GLU A 473 -46.29 7.77 8.26
C GLU A 473 -46.65 8.53 9.54
N GLU A 474 -46.24 9.80 9.67
CA GLU A 474 -46.70 10.65 10.76
C GLU A 474 -48.22 10.86 10.75
N ARG A 475 -48.84 11.05 9.58
CA ARG A 475 -50.31 11.12 9.48
C ARG A 475 -50.97 9.80 9.86
N ARG A 476 -50.36 8.66 9.53
CA ARG A 476 -50.86 7.33 9.88
C ARG A 476 -50.83 7.10 11.40
N ILE A 477 -49.69 7.38 12.03
CA ILE A 477 -49.51 7.28 13.49
C ILE A 477 -50.48 8.22 14.22
N ARG A 478 -50.63 9.47 13.75
CA ARG A 478 -51.55 10.45 14.35
C ARG A 478 -53.01 10.03 14.27
N ASN A 479 -53.39 9.24 13.27
CA ASN A 479 -54.74 8.67 13.13
C ASN A 479 -54.93 7.42 14.00
N GLU A 480 -53.94 6.53 14.11
CA GLU A 480 -53.98 5.37 15.00
C GLU A 480 -54.03 5.78 16.49
N ASP A 481 -53.32 6.85 16.85
CA ASP A 481 -53.26 7.38 18.22
C ASP A 481 -54.60 7.97 18.74
N ARG A 482 -55.56 8.30 17.85
CA ARG A 482 -56.90 8.72 18.27
C ARG A 482 -57.74 7.58 18.86
N HIS A 483 -57.27 6.33 18.81
CA HIS A 483 -58.02 5.17 19.29
C HIS A 483 -57.47 4.51 20.56
N THR A 484 -56.28 4.90 21.04
CA THR A 484 -55.66 4.29 22.23
C THR A 484 -55.58 5.29 23.39
N GLY A 485 -56.58 5.20 24.27
CA GLY A 485 -56.72 6.07 25.45
C GLY A 485 -55.59 5.91 26.47
N ASN A 486 -54.95 7.04 26.75
CA ASN A 486 -54.47 7.53 28.06
C ASN A 486 -53.25 6.94 28.78
N GLU A 487 -52.58 5.89 28.30
CA GLU A 487 -51.29 5.47 28.88
C GLU A 487 -50.18 5.58 27.83
N GLY A 488 -49.31 6.59 27.96
CA GLY A 488 -48.15 6.78 27.07
C GLY A 488 -47.86 8.21 26.62
N PHE A 489 -48.31 9.24 27.35
CA PHE A 489 -47.98 10.64 27.00
C PHE A 489 -46.49 10.95 27.15
N GLU A 490 -45.84 10.48 28.22
CA GLU A 490 -44.43 10.79 28.47
C GLU A 490 -43.50 10.06 27.49
N GLU A 491 -43.78 8.80 27.19
CA GLU A 491 -42.99 8.04 26.21
C GLU A 491 -43.13 8.61 24.79
N ARG A 492 -44.31 9.14 24.45
CA ARG A 492 -44.53 9.91 23.21
C ARG A 492 -43.73 11.22 23.19
N ARG A 493 -43.68 11.94 24.31
CA ARG A 493 -42.87 13.16 24.43
C ARG A 493 -41.39 12.87 24.21
N ILE A 494 -40.88 11.80 24.82
CA ILE A 494 -39.48 11.37 24.67
C ILE A 494 -39.17 10.99 23.22
N ARG A 495 -40.01 10.14 22.58
CA ARG A 495 -39.79 9.76 21.17
C ARG A 495 -39.85 10.94 20.20
N MET A 496 -40.72 11.92 20.43
CA MET A 496 -40.76 13.13 19.61
C MET A 496 -39.50 13.99 19.80
N GLU A 497 -38.99 14.10 21.03
CA GLU A 497 -37.77 14.84 21.30
C GLU A 497 -36.53 14.15 20.71
N GLU A 498 -36.43 12.81 20.79
CA GLU A 498 -35.37 12.03 20.16
C GLU A 498 -35.35 12.22 18.63
N ARG A 499 -36.52 12.22 17.98
CA ARG A 499 -36.62 12.50 16.54
C ARG A 499 -36.21 13.92 16.21
N ARG A 500 -36.63 14.90 17.02
CA ARG A 500 -36.24 16.31 16.85
C ARG A 500 -34.74 16.50 16.98
N ILE A 501 -34.10 15.83 17.95
CA ILE A 501 -32.64 15.81 18.10
C ILE A 501 -31.98 15.19 16.87
N GLY A 502 -32.46 14.04 16.39
CA GLY A 502 -31.89 13.38 15.21
C GLY A 502 -32.02 14.21 13.92
N ILE A 503 -33.08 15.00 13.76
CA ILE A 503 -33.22 15.94 12.63
C ILE A 503 -32.21 17.10 12.77
N GLU A 504 -32.05 17.64 13.97
CA GLU A 504 -31.11 18.74 14.22
C GLU A 504 -29.66 18.29 14.03
N GLU A 505 -29.27 17.09 14.47
CA GLU A 505 -27.95 16.52 14.24
C GLU A 505 -27.66 16.35 12.74
N ARG A 506 -28.64 15.89 11.95
CA ARG A 506 -28.50 15.81 10.48
C ARG A 506 -28.34 17.20 9.86
N ARG A 507 -29.08 18.20 10.34
CA ARG A 507 -28.95 19.59 9.89
C ARG A 507 -27.56 20.16 10.17
N ILE A 508 -27.06 19.98 11.40
CA ILE A 508 -25.70 20.40 11.79
C ILE A 508 -24.65 19.69 10.93
N GLY A 509 -24.78 18.38 10.71
CA GLY A 509 -23.83 17.63 9.87
C GLY A 509 -23.86 18.01 8.38
N MET A 510 -24.96 18.55 7.86
CA MET A 510 -25.02 19.14 6.52
C MET A 510 -24.37 20.53 6.50
N GLU A 511 -24.65 21.36 7.50
CA GLU A 511 -24.05 22.70 7.59
C GLU A 511 -22.54 22.65 7.76
N GLU A 512 -22.01 21.73 8.59
CA GLU A 512 -20.56 21.53 8.69
C GLU A 512 -19.93 21.09 7.36
N ARG A 513 -20.62 20.25 6.58
CA ARG A 513 -20.13 19.85 5.25
C ARG A 513 -20.15 21.03 4.28
N ARG A 514 -21.19 21.86 4.32
CA ARG A 514 -21.28 23.11 3.54
C ARG A 514 -20.13 24.05 3.87
N LEU A 515 -19.87 24.30 5.16
CA LEU A 515 -18.78 25.16 5.61
C LEU A 515 -17.40 24.61 5.24
N ARG A 516 -17.16 23.30 5.39
CA ARG A 516 -15.92 22.65 4.93
C ARG A 516 -15.72 22.82 3.42
N ASN A 517 -16.76 22.68 2.62
CA ASN A 517 -16.67 22.88 1.17
C ASN A 517 -16.41 24.35 0.80
N GLU A 518 -17.00 25.32 1.51
CA GLU A 518 -16.70 26.74 1.34
C GLU A 518 -15.24 27.06 1.69
N GLU A 519 -14.71 26.46 2.75
CA GLU A 519 -13.29 26.58 3.13
C GLU A 519 -12.35 25.99 2.06
N ILE A 520 -12.66 24.80 1.53
CA ILE A 520 -11.89 24.19 0.43
C ILE A 520 -11.93 25.07 -0.82
N ASN A 521 -13.10 25.61 -1.19
CA ASN A 521 -13.26 26.45 -2.36
C ASN A 521 -12.49 27.78 -2.22
N THR A 522 -12.57 28.43 -1.06
CA THR A 522 -11.82 29.66 -0.80
C THR A 522 -10.31 29.43 -0.78
N SER A 523 -9.86 28.32 -0.20
CA SER A 523 -8.46 27.90 -0.21
C SER A 523 -7.93 27.62 -1.62
N THR A 524 -8.71 26.88 -2.42
CA THR A 524 -8.37 26.58 -3.82
C THR A 524 -8.25 27.85 -4.65
N LYS A 525 -9.18 28.81 -4.47
CA LYS A 525 -9.14 30.11 -5.13
C LYS A 525 -7.88 30.91 -4.78
N LEU A 526 -7.50 30.94 -3.50
CA LEU A 526 -6.26 31.59 -3.04
C LEU A 526 -5.02 30.93 -3.66
N ARG A 527 -4.99 29.60 -3.75
CA ARG A 527 -3.89 28.85 -4.36
C ARG A 527 -3.71 29.23 -5.83
N MET A 528 -4.80 29.25 -6.60
CA MET A 528 -4.77 29.66 -8.01
C MET A 528 -4.26 31.10 -8.18
N GLU A 529 -4.68 32.03 -7.32
CA GLU A 529 -4.22 33.42 -7.35
C GLU A 529 -2.70 33.52 -7.06
N LEU A 530 -2.21 32.77 -6.06
CA LEU A 530 -0.80 32.71 -5.71
C LEU A 530 0.05 32.12 -6.85
N THR A 531 -0.38 31.00 -7.42
CA THR A 531 0.30 30.39 -8.58
C THR A 531 0.33 31.33 -9.77
N GLY A 532 -0.78 32.03 -10.06
CA GLY A 532 -0.83 33.04 -11.12
C GLY A 532 0.18 34.17 -10.91
N LYS A 533 0.32 34.67 -9.67
CA LYS A 533 1.32 35.68 -9.31
C LYS A 533 2.76 35.18 -9.46
N ILE A 534 3.04 33.92 -9.11
CA ILE A 534 4.37 33.31 -9.30
C ILE A 534 4.71 33.24 -10.80
N LEU A 535 3.79 32.76 -11.63
CA LEU A 535 3.98 32.67 -13.09
C LEU A 535 4.12 34.05 -13.75
N GLN A 536 3.44 35.08 -13.23
CA GLN A 536 3.63 36.45 -13.69
C GLN A 536 5.06 36.95 -13.37
N LEU A 537 5.54 36.72 -12.14
CA LEU A 537 6.90 37.10 -11.75
C LEU A 537 7.96 36.37 -12.58
N ASP A 538 7.75 35.10 -12.92
CA ASP A 538 8.67 34.35 -13.79
C ASP A 538 8.74 34.97 -15.19
N ARG A 539 7.59 35.33 -15.78
CA ARG A 539 7.55 36.04 -17.07
C ARG A 539 8.22 37.42 -17.02
N GLU A 540 8.01 38.17 -15.94
CA GLU A 540 8.68 39.47 -15.74
C GLU A 540 10.20 39.30 -15.61
N MET A 541 10.66 38.27 -14.87
CA MET A 541 12.07 37.94 -14.75
C MET A 541 12.71 37.53 -16.09
N GLU A 542 12.01 36.75 -16.91
CA GLU A 542 12.46 36.39 -18.26
C GLU A 542 12.53 37.61 -19.19
N ALA A 543 11.52 38.48 -19.15
CA ALA A 543 11.43 39.67 -20.00
C ALA A 543 12.52 40.72 -19.74
N ILE A 544 13.00 40.84 -18.50
CA ILE A 544 14.08 41.77 -18.13
C ILE A 544 15.42 41.35 -18.78
N GLY A 545 15.59 40.09 -19.16
CA GLY A 545 16.85 39.57 -19.68
C GLY A 545 17.99 39.67 -18.65
N ASN A 546 19.22 39.35 -19.07
CA ASN A 546 20.40 39.20 -18.20
C ASN A 546 20.59 40.46 -17.29
N PRO A 547 20.24 40.40 -15.98
CA PRO A 547 19.90 41.61 -15.26
C PRO A 547 21.08 42.14 -14.44
N SER A 548 21.23 43.46 -14.40
CA SER A 548 21.99 44.13 -13.36
C SER A 548 21.33 43.84 -11.98
N ASN A 549 22.17 43.49 -11.00
CA ASN A 549 21.84 42.73 -9.78
C ASN A 549 20.72 43.26 -8.85
N SER A 550 20.12 44.44 -9.09
CA SER A 550 19.19 45.07 -8.13
C SER A 550 17.72 44.69 -8.32
N LEU A 551 17.21 44.72 -9.55
CA LEU A 551 15.78 44.50 -9.81
C LEU A 551 15.42 43.00 -9.72
N TYR A 552 16.27 42.14 -10.29
CA TYR A 552 16.10 40.69 -10.26
C TYR A 552 16.11 40.14 -8.82
N GLY A 553 16.94 40.71 -7.94
CA GLY A 553 16.95 40.35 -6.52
C GLY A 553 15.63 40.68 -5.81
N LYS A 554 14.95 41.78 -6.19
CA LYS A 554 13.64 42.14 -5.63
C LYS A 554 12.53 41.20 -6.12
N LEU A 555 12.51 40.85 -7.41
CA LEU A 555 11.55 39.89 -7.96
C LEU A 555 11.73 38.50 -7.36
N ASN A 556 12.97 37.99 -7.24
CA ASN A 556 13.22 36.70 -6.60
C ASN A 556 12.80 36.67 -5.13
N LYS A 557 12.99 37.78 -4.39
CA LYS A 557 12.51 37.89 -3.00
C LYS A 557 10.98 37.87 -2.93
N ALA A 558 10.30 38.51 -3.88
CA ALA A 558 8.84 38.47 -3.98
C ALA A 558 8.34 37.06 -4.30
N LYS A 559 8.96 36.38 -5.28
CA LYS A 559 8.64 34.98 -5.64
C LYS A 559 8.74 34.04 -4.45
N ARG A 560 9.88 34.06 -3.73
CA ARG A 560 10.05 33.24 -2.52
C ARG A 560 9.02 33.52 -1.43
N LYS A 561 8.56 34.77 -1.30
CA LYS A 561 7.50 35.12 -0.34
C LYS A 561 6.16 34.49 -0.74
N TYR A 562 5.83 34.47 -2.03
CA TYR A 562 4.61 33.80 -2.51
C TYR A 562 4.70 32.28 -2.41
N GLU A 563 5.86 31.68 -2.68
CA GLU A 563 6.11 30.24 -2.46
C GLU A 563 5.92 29.87 -0.98
N GLN A 564 6.46 30.67 -0.04
CA GLN A 564 6.25 30.44 1.40
C GLN A 564 4.78 30.57 1.83
N LEU A 565 4.02 31.50 1.23
CA LEU A 565 2.59 31.63 1.49
C LEU A 565 1.81 30.43 0.94
N LEU A 566 2.23 29.90 -0.22
CA LEU A 566 1.66 28.69 -0.82
C LEU A 566 1.90 27.47 0.10
N ASP A 567 3.14 27.26 0.54
CA ASP A 567 3.50 26.17 1.46
C ASP A 567 2.76 26.30 2.80
N SER A 568 2.60 27.53 3.31
CA SER A 568 1.86 27.78 4.56
C SER A 568 0.35 27.51 4.41
N SER A 569 -0.21 27.72 3.21
CA SER A 569 -1.62 27.41 2.93
C SER A 569 -1.89 25.91 2.92
N GLU A 570 -0.92 25.08 2.52
CA GLU A 570 -1.04 23.62 2.57
C GLU A 570 -1.10 23.07 4.00
N GLY A 571 -0.46 23.77 4.96
CA GLY A 571 -0.51 23.42 6.37
C GLY A 571 -1.80 23.81 7.11
N ILE A 572 -2.67 24.63 6.51
CA ILE A 572 -3.97 25.03 7.08
C ILE A 572 -5.07 24.06 6.63
N ILE A 573 -4.92 23.44 5.46
CA ILE A 573 -5.87 22.47 4.89
C ILE A 573 -5.73 21.08 5.56
N HIS A 574 -4.56 20.78 6.13
CA HIS A 574 -4.24 19.54 6.85
C HIS A 574 -4.50 19.64 8.35
#